data_AF-A0A4R0IGC2-F1
#
_entry.id   AF-A0A4R0IGC2-F1
#
_cell.length_a   1.000
_cell.length_b   1.000
_cell.length_c   1.000
_cell.angle_alpha   90.00
_cell.angle_beta   90.00
_cell.angle_gamma   90.00
#
_symmetry.space_group_name_H-M   'P 1'
#
loop_
_entity.id
_entity.type
_entity.pdbx_description
1 polymer ?
#
loop_
_entity_poly.entity_id
_entity_poly.type
_entity_poly.pdbx_seq_one_letter_code
_entity_poly.pdbx_strand_id
1 'polypeptide(L)'
;MYHRIVARQVRNAFTQISAGNWEAMVAGMAPSFTYRFYGDHALGGERRTHEALRRWWERCFRLLPGTQFEVQDVLVAGWPWNTQVATAVIVHVNVVDGSTYENVVHQFLRIKWGKITEVRTLEDTAVLQRTLDRLAAAGYPEAHAEPIVG
;
A
#
# COMPACT_ATOMS: atom_id res chain seq x y z
N MET A 1 -14.11 -18.79 -12.41
CA MET A 1 -14.86 -17.51 -12.50
C MET A 1 -14.58 -16.60 -11.31
N TYR A 2 -14.76 -17.09 -10.08
CA TYR A 2 -14.51 -16.34 -8.84
C TYR A 2 -13.15 -15.60 -8.80
N HIS A 3 -12.05 -16.31 -9.06
CA HIS A 3 -10.70 -15.72 -9.04
C HIS A 3 -10.52 -14.55 -10.02
N ARG A 4 -11.16 -14.61 -11.20
CA ARG A 4 -11.12 -13.51 -12.17
C ARG A 4 -11.84 -12.27 -11.65
N ILE A 5 -12.95 -12.44 -10.92
CA ILE A 5 -13.69 -11.34 -10.30
C ILE A 5 -12.83 -10.70 -9.20
N VAL A 6 -12.23 -11.50 -8.32
CA VAL A 6 -11.32 -11.00 -7.28
C VAL A 6 -10.13 -10.26 -7.91
N ALA A 7 -9.51 -10.84 -8.94
CA ALA A 7 -8.38 -10.21 -9.61
C ALA A 7 -8.76 -8.87 -10.28
N ARG A 8 -9.99 -8.74 -10.79
CA ARG A 8 -10.52 -7.48 -11.31
C ARG A 8 -10.73 -6.46 -10.19
N GLN A 9 -11.27 -6.88 -9.04
CA GLN A 9 -11.46 -5.96 -7.90
C GLN A 9 -10.14 -5.47 -7.32
N VAL A 10 -9.12 -6.32 -7.25
CA VAL A 10 -7.77 -5.94 -6.82
C VAL A 10 -7.17 -4.91 -7.78
N ARG A 11 -7.27 -5.12 -9.09
CA ARG A 11 -6.82 -4.13 -10.10
C ARG A 11 -7.57 -2.80 -9.95
N ASN A 12 -8.89 -2.85 -9.79
CA ASN A 12 -9.70 -1.66 -9.57
C ASN A 12 -9.28 -0.91 -8.29
N ALA A 13 -8.92 -1.62 -7.22
CA ALA A 13 -8.45 -0.98 -5.99
C ALA A 13 -7.17 -0.18 -6.23
N PHE A 14 -6.19 -0.73 -6.97
CA PHE A 14 -5.01 0.03 -7.38
C PHE A 14 -5.36 1.23 -8.26
N THR A 15 -6.29 1.08 -9.22
CA THR A 15 -6.78 2.21 -10.02
C THR A 15 -7.41 3.32 -9.16
N GLN A 16 -8.21 2.96 -8.17
CA GLN A 16 -8.81 3.92 -7.24
C GLN A 16 -7.75 4.63 -6.40
N ILE A 17 -6.75 3.90 -5.90
CA ILE A 17 -5.62 4.48 -5.16
C ILE A 17 -4.84 5.44 -6.06
N SER A 18 -4.51 5.06 -7.29
CA SER A 18 -3.83 5.95 -8.27
C SER A 18 -4.62 7.23 -8.57
N ALA A 19 -5.95 7.18 -8.44
CA ALA A 19 -6.85 8.33 -8.57
C ALA A 19 -7.03 9.12 -7.26
N GLY A 20 -6.29 8.79 -6.20
CA GLY A 20 -6.36 9.44 -4.88
C GLY A 20 -7.48 8.91 -3.97
N ASN A 21 -8.27 7.92 -4.41
CA ASN A 21 -9.34 7.30 -3.62
C ASN A 21 -8.83 6.10 -2.81
N TRP A 22 -7.87 6.34 -1.92
CA TRP A 22 -7.35 5.32 -1.00
C TRP A 22 -8.33 4.98 0.13
N GLU A 23 -9.32 5.84 0.43
CA GLU A 23 -10.34 5.58 1.45
C GLU A 23 -11.16 4.31 1.12
N ALA A 24 -11.36 4.01 -0.17
CA ALA A 24 -11.99 2.76 -0.62
C ALA A 24 -11.22 1.51 -0.14
N MET A 25 -9.89 1.57 -0.06
CA MET A 25 -9.07 0.49 0.48
C MET A 25 -9.29 0.33 1.99
N VAL A 26 -9.35 1.44 2.73
CA VAL A 26 -9.64 1.43 4.18
C VAL A 26 -11.03 0.83 4.46
N ALA A 27 -12.05 1.22 3.68
CA ALA A 27 -13.41 0.68 3.77
C ALA A 27 -13.51 -0.82 3.42
N GLY A 28 -12.56 -1.32 2.60
CA GLY A 28 -12.44 -2.73 2.23
C GLY A 28 -11.91 -3.64 3.34
N MET A 29 -11.27 -3.07 4.37
CA MET A 29 -10.72 -3.83 5.50
C MET A 29 -11.82 -4.41 6.39
N ALA A 30 -11.60 -5.62 6.91
CA ALA A 30 -12.44 -6.23 7.93
C ALA A 30 -12.36 -5.43 9.25
N PRO A 31 -13.33 -5.55 10.18
CA PRO A 31 -13.23 -4.94 11.51
C PRO A 31 -11.98 -5.35 12.31
N SER A 32 -11.50 -6.58 12.08
CA SER A 32 -10.25 -7.09 12.63
C SER A 32 -9.33 -7.48 11.48
N PHE A 33 -8.17 -6.82 11.39
CA PHE A 33 -7.19 -7.07 10.35
C PHE A 33 -5.75 -6.85 10.81
N THR A 34 -4.80 -7.21 9.95
CA THR A 34 -3.39 -6.81 10.07
C THR A 34 -2.93 -6.20 8.76
N TYR A 35 -2.24 -5.07 8.84
CA TYR A 35 -1.62 -4.40 7.70
C TYR A 35 -0.16 -4.17 8.03
N ARG A 36 0.74 -4.81 7.29
CA ARG A 36 2.19 -4.68 7.50
C ARG A 36 2.87 -4.14 6.26
N PHE A 37 3.66 -3.09 6.45
CA PHE A 37 4.57 -2.54 5.45
C PHE A 37 6.00 -2.81 5.94
N TYR A 38 6.78 -3.57 5.17
CA TYR A 38 8.14 -3.92 5.58
C TYR A 38 9.12 -2.76 5.35
N GLY A 39 10.10 -2.65 6.24
CA GLY A 39 11.12 -1.59 6.22
C GLY A 39 11.24 -0.89 7.57
N ASP A 40 12.41 -0.31 7.83
CA ASP A 40 12.73 0.46 9.03
C ASP A 40 12.75 1.95 8.69
N HIS A 41 11.56 2.50 8.44
CA HIS A 41 11.37 3.87 7.96
C HIS A 41 9.95 4.39 8.26
N ALA A 42 9.68 5.67 8.01
CA ALA A 42 8.43 6.34 8.38
C ALA A 42 7.13 5.71 7.83
N LEU A 43 7.21 5.00 6.70
CA LEU A 43 6.08 4.25 6.13
C LEU A 43 5.98 2.77 6.57
N GLY A 44 6.96 2.25 7.31
CA GLY A 44 7.06 0.85 7.70
C GLY A 44 6.21 0.48 8.93
N GLY A 45 6.30 -0.76 9.40
CA GLY A 45 5.64 -1.25 10.61
C GLY A 45 4.27 -1.89 10.37
N GLU A 46 3.48 -2.02 11.44
CA GLU A 46 2.21 -2.76 11.43
C GLU A 46 1.04 -1.95 12.01
N ARG A 47 -0.12 -2.05 11.38
CA ARG A 47 -1.39 -1.44 11.80
C ARG A 47 -2.48 -2.51 11.90
N ARG A 48 -3.36 -2.40 12.89
CA ARG A 48 -4.53 -3.26 13.12
C ARG A 48 -5.83 -2.48 13.22
N THR A 49 -5.77 -1.14 13.20
CA THR A 49 -6.94 -0.26 13.29
C THR A 49 -7.16 0.54 12.00
N HIS A 50 -8.42 0.81 11.65
CA HIS A 50 -8.75 1.67 10.49
C HIS A 50 -8.23 3.09 10.66
N GLU A 51 -8.20 3.61 11.89
CA GLU A 51 -7.67 4.95 12.17
C GLU A 51 -6.17 5.04 11.87
N ALA A 52 -5.36 4.11 12.39
CA ALA A 52 -3.93 4.09 12.10
C ALA A 52 -3.66 3.89 10.60
N LEU A 53 -4.44 3.02 9.95
CA LEU A 53 -4.33 2.81 8.51
C LEU A 53 -4.68 4.07 7.71
N ARG A 54 -5.72 4.83 8.10
CA ARG A 54 -6.09 6.11 7.47
C ARG A 54 -4.98 7.14 7.62
N ARG A 55 -4.46 7.34 8.84
CA ARG A 55 -3.33 8.25 9.10
C ARG A 55 -2.09 7.87 8.28
N TRP A 56 -1.86 6.57 8.10
CA TRP A 56 -0.78 6.07 7.26
C TRP A 56 -0.98 6.43 5.78
N TRP A 57 -2.17 6.22 5.22
CA TRP A 57 -2.48 6.62 3.83
C TRP A 57 -2.36 8.14 3.63
N GLU A 58 -2.86 8.93 4.57
CA GLU A 58 -2.72 10.40 4.55
C GLU A 58 -1.24 10.84 4.54
N ARG A 59 -0.37 10.20 5.33
CA ARG A 59 1.08 10.45 5.29
C ARG A 59 1.67 10.00 3.95
N CYS A 60 1.34 8.80 3.48
CA CYS A 60 1.84 8.27 2.22
C CYS A 60 1.55 9.23 1.05
N PHE A 61 0.32 9.77 0.96
CA PHE A 61 -0.07 10.68 -0.11
C PHE A 61 0.46 12.12 0.05
N ARG A 62 0.84 12.53 1.27
CA ARG A 62 1.56 13.81 1.46
C ARG A 62 3.03 13.71 1.04
N LEU A 63 3.68 12.59 1.35
CA LEU A 63 5.09 12.36 0.99
C LEU A 63 5.28 11.98 -0.48
N LEU A 64 4.37 11.18 -1.03
CA LEU A 64 4.43 10.64 -2.39
C LEU A 64 3.13 11.00 -3.14
N PRO A 65 2.88 12.30 -3.40
CA PRO A 65 1.66 12.73 -4.06
C PRO A 65 1.61 12.23 -5.51
N GLY A 66 0.40 11.88 -5.97
CA GLY A 66 0.19 11.45 -7.36
C GLY A 66 0.73 10.05 -7.69
N THR A 67 1.01 9.22 -6.69
CA THR A 67 1.48 7.85 -6.87
C THR A 67 0.64 7.07 -7.87
N GLN A 68 1.28 6.53 -8.90
CA GLN A 68 0.66 5.68 -9.92
C GLN A 68 1.09 4.22 -9.73
N PHE A 69 0.12 3.32 -9.70
CA PHE A 69 0.31 1.88 -9.61
C PHE A 69 0.01 1.19 -10.94
N GLU A 70 1.04 0.57 -11.54
CA GLU A 70 0.92 -0.28 -12.73
C GLU A 70 0.93 -1.76 -12.31
N VAL A 71 -0.23 -2.40 -12.38
CA VAL A 71 -0.39 -3.79 -11.94
C VAL A 71 0.12 -4.76 -13.00
N GLN A 72 1.24 -5.41 -12.71
CA GLN A 72 1.82 -6.45 -13.57
C GLN A 72 1.09 -7.78 -13.37
N ASP A 73 1.08 -8.25 -12.12
CA ASP A 73 0.56 -9.57 -11.77
C ASP A 73 -0.50 -9.49 -10.68
N VAL A 74 -1.53 -10.33 -10.83
CA VAL A 74 -2.50 -10.63 -9.78
C VAL A 74 -2.78 -12.13 -9.78
N LEU A 75 -2.25 -12.81 -8.79
CA LEU A 75 -2.46 -14.23 -8.54
C LEU A 75 -3.50 -14.38 -7.45
N VAL A 76 -4.52 -15.21 -7.68
CA VAL A 76 -5.61 -15.43 -6.73
C VAL A 76 -5.77 -16.93 -6.50
N ALA A 77 -5.83 -17.33 -5.24
CA ALA A 77 -6.06 -18.70 -4.82
C ALA A 77 -7.09 -18.79 -3.69
N GLY A 78 -7.68 -19.97 -3.52
CA GLY A 78 -8.63 -20.26 -2.44
C GLY A 78 -10.08 -19.91 -2.76
N TRP A 79 -10.89 -19.88 -1.71
CA TRP A 79 -12.36 -19.78 -1.77
C TRP A 79 -12.85 -18.53 -1.03
N PRO A 80 -14.12 -18.10 -1.22
CA PRO A 80 -14.63 -16.87 -0.62
C PRO A 80 -14.42 -16.70 0.89
N TRP A 81 -14.37 -17.79 1.67
CA TRP A 81 -14.11 -17.77 3.12
C TRP A 81 -12.62 -17.68 3.51
N ASN A 82 -11.70 -17.91 2.57
CA ASN A 82 -10.26 -17.81 2.74
C ASN A 82 -9.57 -17.69 1.37
N THR A 83 -9.59 -16.48 0.82
CA THR A 83 -8.93 -16.15 -0.44
C THR A 83 -7.57 -15.53 -0.18
N GLN A 84 -6.57 -15.96 -0.93
CA GLN A 84 -5.23 -15.42 -0.92
C GLN A 84 -4.96 -14.73 -2.25
N VAL A 85 -4.39 -13.53 -2.17
CA VAL A 85 -3.98 -12.76 -3.34
C VAL A 85 -2.50 -12.43 -3.21
N ALA A 86 -1.76 -12.59 -4.30
CA ALA A 86 -0.41 -12.05 -4.45
C ALA A 86 -0.39 -11.10 -5.64
N THR A 87 0.24 -9.94 -5.49
CA THR A 87 0.39 -8.97 -6.57
C THR A 87 1.85 -8.59 -6.78
N ALA A 88 2.17 -8.19 -8.00
CA ALA A 88 3.38 -7.45 -8.35
C ALA A 88 2.92 -6.16 -9.06
N VAL A 89 3.36 -5.03 -8.54
CA VAL A 89 2.91 -3.71 -8.99
C VAL A 89 4.10 -2.80 -9.10
N ILE A 90 4.27 -2.15 -10.25
CA ILE A 90 5.27 -1.10 -10.40
C ILE A 90 4.66 0.20 -9.91
N VAL A 91 5.42 0.93 -9.11
CA VAL A 91 5.01 2.22 -8.56
C VAL A 91 5.85 3.30 -9.19
N HIS A 92 5.19 4.36 -9.68
CA HIS A 92 5.85 5.55 -10.21
C HIS A 92 5.31 6.80 -9.50
N VAL A 93 6.21 7.65 -9.04
CA VAL A 93 5.88 8.93 -8.40
C VAL A 93 6.82 10.00 -8.93
N ASN A 94 6.26 11.12 -9.39
CA ASN A 94 7.01 12.35 -9.55
C ASN A 94 7.04 13.05 -8.19
N VAL A 95 8.18 12.96 -7.52
CA VAL A 95 8.36 13.46 -6.17
C VAL A 95 8.40 14.99 -6.19
N VAL A 96 7.92 15.61 -5.12
CA VAL A 96 7.84 17.07 -4.96
C VAL A 96 9.20 17.79 -5.07
N ASP A 97 10.30 17.06 -4.91
CA ASP A 97 11.66 17.57 -5.10
C ASP A 97 12.15 17.52 -6.56
N GLY A 98 11.29 17.11 -7.49
CA GLY A 98 11.57 16.99 -8.93
C GLY A 98 12.20 15.66 -9.34
N SER A 99 12.48 14.74 -8.41
CA SER A 99 12.95 13.40 -8.75
C SER A 99 11.83 12.42 -9.06
N THR A 100 12.21 11.30 -9.65
CA THR A 100 11.33 10.15 -9.84
C THR A 100 11.60 9.10 -8.78
N TYR A 101 10.54 8.55 -8.23
CA TYR A 101 10.57 7.33 -7.43
C TYR A 101 9.93 6.21 -8.25
N GLU A 102 10.70 5.15 -8.46
CA GLU A 102 10.25 3.93 -9.11
C GLU A 102 10.57 2.73 -8.23
N ASN A 103 9.59 1.85 -8.03
CA ASN A 103 9.78 0.65 -7.23
C ASN A 103 8.87 -0.49 -7.70
N VAL A 104 9.22 -1.71 -7.31
CA VAL A 104 8.36 -2.88 -7.48
C VAL A 104 7.80 -3.27 -6.11
N VAL A 105 6.50 -3.15 -5.96
CA VAL A 105 5.77 -3.52 -4.75
C VAL A 105 5.13 -4.89 -4.93
N HIS A 106 5.44 -5.79 -4.02
CA HIS A 106 4.76 -7.05 -3.85
C HIS A 106 3.82 -6.99 -2.65
N GLN A 107 2.55 -7.35 -2.86
CA GLN A 107 1.59 -7.50 -1.76
C GLN A 107 1.04 -8.92 -1.68
N PHE A 108 0.93 -9.42 -0.45
CA PHE A 108 0.10 -10.57 -0.12
C PHE A 108 -1.12 -10.11 0.66
N LEU A 109 -2.32 -10.48 0.21
CA LEU A 109 -3.57 -10.18 0.89
C LEU A 109 -4.27 -11.48 1.28
N ARG A 110 -4.97 -11.44 2.43
CA ARG A 110 -6.03 -12.41 2.75
C ARG A 110 -7.38 -11.74 2.77
N ILE A 111 -8.35 -12.39 2.14
CA ILE A 111 -9.73 -11.91 2.05
C ILE A 111 -10.65 -13.00 2.58
N LYS A 112 -11.58 -12.63 3.46
CA LYS A 112 -12.65 -13.48 3.97
C LYS A 112 -13.99 -12.79 3.73
N TRP A 113 -14.88 -13.45 3.00
CA TRP A 113 -16.22 -12.95 2.67
C TRP A 113 -16.22 -11.52 2.11
N GLY A 114 -15.26 -11.23 1.22
CA GLY A 114 -15.13 -9.92 0.57
C GLY A 114 -14.46 -8.83 1.42
N LYS A 115 -14.01 -9.13 2.64
CA LYS A 115 -13.28 -8.20 3.50
C LYS A 115 -11.81 -8.61 3.67
N ILE A 116 -10.91 -7.63 3.62
CA ILE A 116 -9.48 -7.85 3.74
C ILE A 116 -9.12 -8.02 5.22
N THR A 117 -8.50 -9.15 5.58
CA THR A 117 -8.11 -9.47 6.96
C THR A 117 -6.60 -9.40 7.19
N GLU A 118 -5.80 -9.46 6.12
CA GLU A 118 -4.34 -9.37 6.18
C GLU A 118 -3.83 -8.68 4.92
N VAL A 119 -2.88 -7.76 5.08
CA VAL A 119 -2.07 -7.18 4.01
C VAL A 119 -0.62 -7.21 4.46
N ARG A 120 0.26 -7.70 3.58
CA ARG A 120 1.72 -7.66 3.76
C ARG A 120 2.33 -7.06 2.50
N THR A 121 2.96 -5.91 2.64
CA THR A 121 3.53 -5.11 1.55
C THR A 121 5.04 -5.06 1.68
N LEU A 122 5.76 -5.54 0.66
CA LEU A 122 7.21 -5.44 0.54
C LEU A 122 7.55 -4.76 -0.78
N GLU A 123 8.52 -3.87 -0.75
CA GLU A 123 9.14 -3.26 -1.92
C GLU A 123 10.65 -3.16 -1.72
N ASP A 124 11.38 -2.59 -2.67
CA ASP A 124 12.79 -2.26 -2.42
C ASP A 124 12.89 -1.18 -1.33
N THR A 125 13.11 -1.64 -0.10
CA THR A 125 13.20 -0.78 1.09
C THR A 125 14.37 0.20 1.02
N ALA A 126 15.44 -0.12 0.29
CA ALA A 126 16.59 0.78 0.16
C ALA A 126 16.28 1.91 -0.81
N VAL A 127 15.52 1.65 -1.88
CA VAL A 127 15.01 2.70 -2.78
C VAL A 127 14.06 3.62 -2.02
N LEU A 128 13.09 3.08 -1.27
CA LEU A 128 12.17 3.91 -0.48
C LEU A 128 12.92 4.73 0.57
N GLN A 129 13.85 4.13 1.32
CA GLN A 129 14.64 4.84 2.33
C GLN A 129 15.36 6.07 1.73
N ARG A 130 16.05 5.90 0.60
CA ARG A 130 16.75 7.00 -0.08
C ARG A 130 15.79 8.12 -0.50
N THR A 131 14.59 7.78 -0.95
CA THR A 131 13.55 8.77 -1.28
C THR A 131 13.08 9.52 -0.04
N LEU A 132 12.84 8.82 1.07
CA LEU A 132 12.44 9.43 2.33
C LEU A 132 13.54 10.35 2.89
N ASP A 133 14.81 9.95 2.81
CA ASP A 133 15.95 10.78 3.21
C ASP A 133 16.01 12.10 2.43
N ARG A 134 15.78 12.04 1.11
CA ARG A 134 15.71 13.22 0.25
C ARG A 134 14.53 14.13 0.62
N LEU A 135 13.36 13.55 0.85
CA LEU A 135 12.17 14.31 1.26
C LEU A 135 12.39 15.01 2.61
N ALA A 136 13.00 14.33 3.57
CA ALA A 136 13.37 14.93 4.85
C ALA A 136 14.30 16.13 4.65
N ALA A 137 15.35 15.97 3.83
CA ALA A 137 16.28 17.04 3.48
C ALA A 137 15.61 18.21 2.73
N ALA A 138 14.54 17.94 1.97
CA ALA A 138 13.74 18.92 1.25
C ALA A 138 12.67 19.62 2.12
N GLY A 139 12.64 19.37 3.43
CA GLY A 139 11.74 20.04 4.37
C GLY A 139 10.45 19.28 4.71
N TYR A 140 10.39 17.98 4.45
CA TYR A 140 9.29 17.10 4.83
C TYR A 140 9.69 16.21 6.02
N PRO A 141 9.70 16.73 7.27
CA PRO A 141 10.24 16.02 8.42
C PRO A 141 9.51 14.71 8.74
N GLU A 142 8.26 14.57 8.29
CA GLU A 142 7.50 13.33 8.48
C GLU A 142 8.06 12.12 7.73
N ALA A 143 8.97 12.33 6.77
CA ALA A 143 9.69 11.26 6.08
C ALA A 143 10.69 10.52 7.00
N HIS A 144 11.09 11.15 8.11
CA HIS A 144 11.91 10.55 9.18
C HIS A 144 11.15 10.37 10.50
N ALA A 145 9.86 10.68 10.53
CA ALA A 145 9.06 10.44 11.72
C ALA A 145 8.92 8.94 11.99
N GLU A 146 8.69 8.59 13.26
CA GLU A 146 8.39 7.22 13.65
C GLU A 146 7.22 6.64 12.83
N PRO A 147 7.27 5.33 12.53
CA PRO A 147 6.22 4.70 11.76
C PRO A 147 4.88 4.77 12.49
N ILE A 148 3.79 5.00 11.74
CA ILE A 148 2.44 4.99 12.30
C ILE A 148 2.06 3.54 12.60
N VAL A 149 2.04 3.16 13.87
CA VAL A 149 1.63 1.82 14.33
C VAL A 149 0.26 1.87 15.02
N GLY A 150 -0.35 0.70 15.22
CA GLY A 150 -1.60 0.55 15.98
C GLY A 150 -2.62 -0.33 15.30
#